data_AF-A0A1X1YNC4-F1
#
_entry.id   AF-A0A1X1YNC4-F1
#
_cell.length_a   1.000
_cell.length_b   1.000
_cell.length_c   1.000
_cell.angle_alpha   90.00
_cell.angle_beta   90.00
_cell.angle_gamma   90.00
#
_symmetry.space_group_name_H-M   'P 1'
#
loop_
_entity.id
_entity.type
_entity.pdbx_description
1 polymer ?
#
loop_
_entity_poly.entity_id
_entity_poly.type
_entity_poly.pdbx_seq_one_letter_code
_entity_poly.pdbx_strand_id
1 'polypeptide(L)'
;MTNPHFAWLPPEINSALMYAGPGAGPLLAAAAAWDGLAADLASAAAAFGSVTSDLASGAWMGASSAAMMAVATQYLGWLSAAAAQAELAAGQAMATAAAFEAALAATVQPAVVAANRGLMQVLANTNWLGFNTPAIMDIEAAYEQMWALDVAAMAAYHVDASAAAAQLAPWQKVLQSLGIQIESNGQISLGFGNSGGGNLGLGNSGDSNLGSGNTGSGNIGFGNTGTGNIGFGLTGDHQIGFGGFNSGSGNLGFGNSGTGNVGFFNSGSGNLGLGNSGSLNTGLGNSGAVNAGFANAGSMNAGFGHSGTPDAIGATQASSQAALLSSAGYATGGLGTATMSSGILNSALAHTGGLNPAIAGSSAVTPNAAGTPVATPTGSLDPGSGVANASNAANAGLRNVGSGYTGFYNSGGSDSGPRGTAAREPGIASSGAPGSGIPKSNFYLTGDRQSADADPGIRQPIPSE
;
A
#
# COMPACT_ATOMS: atom_id res chain seq x y z
N MET A 1 -4.15 40.66 -6.56
CA MET A 1 -3.51 40.20 -7.80
C MET A 1 -2.45 41.22 -8.15
N THR A 2 -1.18 40.90 -7.91
CA THR A 2 -0.06 41.75 -8.36
C THR A 2 -0.12 41.84 -9.88
N ASN A 3 0.05 43.03 -10.46
CA ASN A 3 0.06 43.19 -11.91
C ASN A 3 1.06 42.20 -12.52
N PRO A 4 0.70 41.48 -13.60
CA PRO A 4 1.63 40.56 -14.22
C PRO A 4 2.90 41.31 -14.65
N HIS A 5 4.07 40.79 -14.27
CA HIS A 5 5.35 41.46 -14.45
C HIS A 5 5.62 41.88 -15.91
N PHE A 6 5.11 41.12 -16.88
CA PHE A 6 5.24 41.40 -18.31
C PHE A 6 4.55 42.68 -18.79
N ALA A 7 3.54 43.19 -18.06
CA ALA A 7 2.80 44.40 -18.45
C ALA A 7 3.66 45.67 -18.38
N TRP A 8 4.76 45.65 -17.63
CA TRP A 8 5.66 46.78 -17.45
C TRP A 8 6.98 46.62 -18.22
N LEU A 9 7.16 45.49 -18.92
CA LEU A 9 8.35 45.25 -19.72
C LEU A 9 8.16 45.85 -21.12
N PRO A 10 9.21 46.48 -21.69
CA PRO A 10 9.18 46.96 -23.05
C PRO A 10 9.11 45.81 -24.07
N PRO A 11 8.63 46.06 -25.29
CA PRO A 11 8.47 45.02 -26.33
C PRO A 11 9.78 44.31 -26.65
N GLU A 12 10.95 44.96 -26.57
CA GLU A 12 12.25 44.30 -26.77
C GLU A 12 12.46 43.12 -25.82
N ILE A 13 12.01 43.24 -24.56
CA ILE A 13 12.19 42.20 -23.56
C ILE A 13 11.12 41.13 -23.70
N ASN A 14 9.84 41.51 -23.83
CA ASN A 14 8.75 40.54 -23.98
C ASN A 14 8.92 39.69 -25.23
N SER A 15 9.19 40.33 -26.37
CA SER A 15 9.53 39.65 -27.63
C SER A 15 10.78 38.77 -27.46
N ALA A 16 11.88 39.28 -26.91
CA ALA A 16 13.09 38.46 -26.77
C ALA A 16 12.88 37.23 -25.87
N LEU A 17 12.11 37.35 -24.79
CA LEU A 17 11.82 36.23 -23.89
C LEU A 17 10.95 35.16 -24.56
N MET A 18 9.94 35.54 -25.33
CA MET A 18 9.06 34.58 -26.01
C MET A 18 9.77 33.81 -27.14
N TYR A 19 10.65 34.49 -27.88
CA TYR A 19 11.44 33.87 -28.95
C TYR A 19 12.72 33.18 -28.46
N ALA A 20 13.10 33.38 -27.19
CA ALA A 20 14.22 32.68 -26.58
C ALA A 20 13.79 31.29 -26.09
N GLY A 21 14.67 30.31 -26.30
CA GLY A 21 14.49 28.96 -25.76
C GLY A 21 14.19 27.90 -26.82
N PRO A 22 13.94 26.65 -26.39
CA PRO A 22 13.82 25.49 -27.27
C PRO A 22 12.44 25.33 -27.93
N GLY A 23 11.50 26.25 -27.70
CA GLY A 23 10.12 26.16 -28.19
C GLY A 23 9.27 25.11 -27.46
N ALA A 24 8.11 24.76 -28.02
CA ALA A 24 7.15 23.81 -27.43
C ALA A 24 7.56 22.33 -27.57
N GLY A 25 8.61 22.01 -28.34
CA GLY A 25 9.01 20.64 -28.67
C GLY A 25 9.18 19.71 -27.45
N PRO A 26 9.93 20.09 -26.40
CA PRO A 26 10.06 19.27 -25.20
C PRO A 26 8.73 18.98 -24.49
N LEU A 27 7.81 19.95 -24.49
CA LEU A 27 6.49 19.80 -23.87
C LEU A 27 5.57 18.88 -24.68
N LEU A 28 5.61 18.98 -26.01
CA LEU A 28 4.92 18.06 -26.91
C LEU A 28 5.46 16.63 -26.80
N ALA A 29 6.78 16.46 -26.66
CA ALA A 29 7.39 15.15 -26.43
C ALA A 29 6.94 14.56 -25.08
N ALA A 30 6.85 15.39 -24.03
CA ALA A 30 6.32 14.96 -22.74
C ALA A 30 4.83 14.57 -22.83
N ALA A 31 4.01 15.32 -23.56
CA ALA A 31 2.61 14.99 -23.80
C ALA A 31 2.48 13.62 -24.50
N ALA A 32 3.25 13.39 -25.57
CA ALA A 32 3.26 12.10 -26.26
C ALA A 32 3.71 10.93 -25.37
N ALA A 33 4.64 11.17 -24.44
CA ALA A 33 5.06 10.16 -23.47
C ALA A 33 3.95 9.83 -22.46
N TRP A 34 3.21 10.84 -21.98
CA TRP A 34 2.05 10.64 -21.10
C TRP A 34 0.89 9.93 -21.81
N ASP A 35 0.60 10.28 -23.06
CA ASP A 35 -0.39 9.59 -23.90
C ASP A 35 0.01 8.13 -24.14
N GLY A 36 1.29 7.86 -24.43
CA GLY A 36 1.81 6.51 -24.58
C GLY A 36 1.63 5.68 -23.31
N LEU A 37 1.95 6.26 -22.15
CA LEU A 37 1.71 5.61 -20.85
C LEU A 37 0.22 5.34 -20.61
N ALA A 38 -0.66 6.29 -20.92
CA ALA A 38 -2.10 6.11 -20.78
C ALA A 38 -2.60 4.95 -21.65
N ALA A 39 -2.15 4.87 -22.91
CA ALA A 39 -2.48 3.79 -23.82
C ALA A 39 -1.98 2.43 -23.33
N ASP A 40 -0.74 2.36 -22.84
CA ASP A 40 -0.16 1.13 -22.27
C ASP A 40 -0.97 0.65 -21.05
N LEU A 41 -1.30 1.56 -20.12
CA LEU A 41 -2.11 1.25 -18.94
C LEU A 41 -3.53 0.82 -19.30
N ALA A 42 -4.17 1.49 -20.25
CA ALA A 42 -5.50 1.12 -20.73
C ALA A 42 -5.49 -0.25 -21.42
N SER A 43 -4.46 -0.55 -22.23
CA SER A 43 -4.30 -1.85 -22.87
C SER A 43 -4.06 -2.97 -21.84
N ALA A 44 -3.26 -2.70 -20.80
CA ALA A 44 -3.03 -3.62 -19.70
C ALA A 44 -4.31 -3.88 -18.90
N ALA A 45 -5.12 -2.84 -18.65
CA ALA A 45 -6.43 -2.97 -18.02
C ALA A 45 -7.38 -3.83 -18.86
N ALA A 46 -7.45 -3.59 -20.18
CA ALA A 46 -8.29 -4.38 -21.09
C ALA A 46 -7.86 -5.85 -21.13
N ALA A 47 -6.56 -6.11 -21.23
CA ALA A 47 -6.00 -7.47 -21.22
C ALA A 47 -6.29 -8.19 -19.91
N PHE A 48 -6.04 -7.54 -18.77
CA PHE A 48 -6.33 -8.11 -17.46
C PHE A 48 -7.83 -8.33 -17.25
N GLY A 49 -8.68 -7.42 -17.75
CA GLY A 49 -10.12 -7.54 -17.72
C GLY A 49 -10.61 -8.76 -18.50
N SER A 50 -10.07 -9.01 -19.69
CA SER A 50 -10.38 -10.21 -20.49
C SER A 50 -9.97 -11.49 -19.76
N VAL A 51 -8.74 -11.55 -19.24
CA VAL A 51 -8.25 -12.76 -18.52
C VAL A 51 -9.10 -13.06 -17.29
N THR A 52 -9.53 -12.02 -16.57
CA THR A 52 -10.35 -12.18 -15.37
C THR A 52 -11.79 -12.55 -15.70
N SER A 53 -12.38 -12.01 -16.77
CA SER A 53 -13.70 -12.45 -17.24
C SER A 53 -13.70 -13.91 -17.74
N ASP A 54 -12.64 -14.33 -18.43
CA ASP A 54 -12.49 -15.71 -18.89
C ASP A 54 -12.36 -16.67 -17.70
N LEU A 55 -11.60 -16.28 -16.67
CA LEU A 55 -11.46 -17.06 -15.45
C LEU A 55 -12.78 -17.17 -14.67
N ALA A 56 -13.55 -16.08 -14.59
CA ALA A 56 -14.84 -16.03 -13.91
C ALA A 56 -15.96 -16.82 -14.63
N SER A 57 -15.85 -16.97 -15.95
CA SER A 57 -16.80 -17.72 -16.78
C SER A 57 -16.40 -19.18 -17.04
N GLY A 58 -15.20 -19.57 -16.61
CA GLY A 58 -14.66 -20.93 -16.77
C GLY A 58 -15.19 -21.96 -15.76
N ALA A 59 -14.61 -23.16 -15.79
CA ALA A 59 -15.01 -24.29 -14.93
C ALA A 59 -14.72 -24.10 -13.43
N TRP A 60 -13.94 -23.07 -13.05
CA TRP A 60 -13.54 -22.76 -11.69
C TRP A 60 -14.47 -21.69 -11.06
N MET A 61 -15.75 -22.04 -10.93
CA MET A 61 -16.74 -21.21 -10.23
C MET A 61 -16.86 -21.64 -8.77
N GLY A 62 -16.71 -20.69 -7.84
CA GLY A 62 -16.83 -20.95 -6.40
C GLY A 62 -16.45 -19.73 -5.57
N ALA A 63 -16.57 -19.84 -4.24
CA ALA A 63 -16.30 -18.74 -3.30
C ALA A 63 -14.88 -18.15 -3.46
N SER A 64 -13.87 -19.00 -3.74
CA SER A 64 -12.49 -18.57 -3.97
C SER A 64 -12.33 -17.76 -5.27
N SER A 65 -13.03 -18.15 -6.34
CA SER A 65 -13.03 -17.43 -7.62
C SER A 65 -13.72 -16.07 -7.49
N ALA A 66 -14.84 -16.01 -6.76
CA ALA A 66 -15.51 -14.76 -6.43
C ALA A 66 -14.63 -13.81 -5.59
N ALA A 67 -13.90 -14.34 -4.60
CA ALA A 67 -12.96 -13.57 -3.80
C ALA A 67 -11.79 -13.01 -4.63
N MET A 68 -11.25 -13.82 -5.56
CA MET A 68 -10.22 -13.36 -6.50
C MET A 68 -10.75 -12.24 -7.42
N MET A 69 -11.97 -12.38 -7.93
CA MET A 69 -12.60 -11.36 -8.77
C MET A 69 -12.81 -10.02 -8.05
N ALA A 70 -13.11 -10.04 -6.76
CA ALA A 70 -13.23 -8.82 -5.97
C ALA A 70 -11.91 -8.02 -5.94
N VAL A 71 -10.78 -8.70 -5.76
CA VAL A 71 -9.43 -8.08 -5.76
C VAL A 71 -9.05 -7.62 -7.17
N ALA A 72 -9.31 -8.46 -8.18
CA ALA A 72 -9.02 -8.16 -9.58
C ALA A 72 -9.74 -6.88 -10.07
N THR A 73 -11.01 -6.71 -9.69
CA THR A 73 -11.81 -5.52 -10.06
C THR A 73 -11.19 -4.23 -9.52
N GLN A 74 -10.53 -4.28 -8.36
CA GLN A 74 -9.90 -3.10 -7.77
C GLN A 74 -8.57 -2.77 -8.43
N TYR A 75 -7.79 -3.80 -8.81
CA TYR A 75 -6.59 -3.58 -9.62
C TYR A 75 -6.94 -2.98 -11.00
N LEU A 76 -8.03 -3.43 -11.61
CA LEU A 76 -8.59 -2.80 -12.82
C LEU A 76 -9.00 -1.35 -12.58
N GLY A 77 -9.68 -1.08 -11.47
CA GLY A 77 -10.02 0.27 -11.04
C GLY A 77 -8.76 1.15 -10.94
N TRP A 78 -7.71 0.65 -10.30
CA TRP A 78 -6.43 1.36 -10.18
C TRP A 78 -5.78 1.63 -11.55
N LEU A 79 -5.69 0.62 -12.43
CA LEU A 79 -5.12 0.78 -13.77
C LEU A 79 -5.89 1.80 -14.60
N SER A 80 -7.22 1.73 -14.58
CA SER A 80 -8.08 2.66 -15.32
C SER A 80 -8.00 4.09 -14.79
N ALA A 81 -7.93 4.27 -13.46
CA ALA A 81 -7.73 5.58 -12.85
C ALA A 81 -6.35 6.15 -13.20
N ALA A 82 -5.29 5.33 -13.16
CA ALA A 82 -3.94 5.74 -13.55
C ALA A 82 -3.88 6.14 -15.02
N ALA A 83 -4.51 5.37 -15.92
CA ALA A 83 -4.60 5.71 -17.33
C ALA A 83 -5.30 7.06 -17.55
N ALA A 84 -6.43 7.30 -16.89
CA ALA A 84 -7.18 8.55 -16.99
C ALA A 84 -6.37 9.77 -16.49
N GLN A 85 -5.59 9.61 -15.41
CA GLN A 85 -4.73 10.68 -14.91
C GLN A 85 -3.59 10.99 -15.89
N ALA A 86 -2.99 9.97 -16.50
CA ALA A 86 -1.96 10.13 -17.52
C ALA A 86 -2.50 10.83 -18.78
N GLU A 87 -3.69 10.46 -19.25
CA GLU A 87 -4.36 11.09 -20.38
C GLU A 87 -4.68 12.57 -20.10
N LEU A 88 -5.17 12.88 -18.89
CA LEU A 88 -5.42 14.26 -18.49
C LEU A 88 -4.11 15.07 -18.49
N ALA A 89 -3.02 14.52 -17.96
CA ALA A 89 -1.72 15.17 -17.93
C ALA A 89 -1.19 15.47 -19.35
N ALA A 90 -1.34 14.53 -20.28
CA ALA A 90 -0.98 14.72 -21.69
C ALA A 90 -1.82 15.84 -22.34
N GLY A 91 -3.14 15.82 -22.13
CA GLY A 91 -4.06 16.84 -22.62
C GLY A 91 -3.70 18.25 -22.16
N GLN A 92 -3.39 18.42 -20.86
CA GLN A 92 -2.99 19.74 -20.33
C GLN A 92 -1.61 20.18 -20.82
N ALA A 93 -0.67 19.25 -21.03
CA ALA A 93 0.62 19.57 -21.64
C ALA A 93 0.46 20.03 -23.10
N MET A 94 -0.42 19.40 -23.89
CA MET A 94 -0.76 19.85 -25.25
C MET A 94 -1.43 21.21 -25.26
N ALA A 95 -2.38 21.46 -24.35
CA ALA A 95 -3.05 22.76 -24.23
C ALA A 95 -2.05 23.88 -23.89
N THR A 96 -1.10 23.62 -23.00
CA THR A 96 -0.05 24.58 -22.62
C THR A 96 0.92 24.83 -23.79
N ALA A 97 1.28 23.79 -24.55
CA ALA A 97 2.08 23.93 -25.76
C ALA A 97 1.37 24.77 -26.84
N ALA A 98 0.07 24.53 -27.03
CA ALA A 98 -0.74 25.32 -27.96
C ALA A 98 -0.87 26.79 -27.53
N ALA A 99 -1.01 27.04 -26.23
CA ALA A 99 -1.01 28.40 -25.68
C ALA A 99 0.32 29.13 -25.96
N PHE A 100 1.46 28.43 -25.81
CA PHE A 100 2.77 28.99 -26.15
C PHE A 100 2.88 29.33 -27.64
N GLU A 101 2.51 28.42 -28.54
CA GLU A 101 2.58 28.66 -29.99
C GLU A 101 1.64 29.80 -30.43
N ALA A 102 0.44 29.89 -29.83
CA ALA A 102 -0.48 31.01 -30.07
C ALA A 102 0.13 32.34 -29.61
N ALA A 103 0.78 32.36 -28.45
CA ALA A 103 1.45 33.53 -27.92
C ALA A 103 2.66 33.93 -28.78
N LEU A 104 3.47 32.96 -29.20
CA LEU A 104 4.62 33.17 -30.09
C LEU A 104 4.18 33.78 -31.42
N ALA A 105 3.08 33.28 -32.01
CA ALA A 105 2.52 33.80 -33.24
C ALA A 105 1.94 35.22 -33.10
N ALA A 106 1.40 35.56 -31.94
CA ALA A 106 0.84 36.88 -31.65
C ALA A 106 1.89 37.92 -31.19
N THR A 107 3.04 37.48 -30.69
CA THR A 107 4.12 38.34 -30.21
C THR A 107 4.90 38.94 -31.37
N VAL A 108 5.23 40.23 -31.26
CA VAL A 108 5.98 40.94 -32.28
C VAL A 108 7.37 40.33 -32.45
N GLN A 109 7.87 40.27 -33.69
CA GLN A 109 9.21 39.76 -33.94
C GLN A 109 10.27 40.76 -33.45
N PRO A 110 11.34 40.33 -32.76
CA PRO A 110 12.39 41.22 -32.26
C PRO A 110 13.03 42.11 -33.33
N ALA A 111 13.13 41.61 -34.57
CA ALA A 111 13.68 42.38 -35.70
C ALA A 111 12.81 43.60 -36.07
N VAL A 112 11.49 43.52 -35.91
CA VAL A 112 10.57 44.62 -36.19
C VAL A 112 10.72 45.71 -35.13
N VAL A 113 10.85 45.32 -33.85
CA VAL A 113 11.12 46.25 -32.75
C VAL A 113 12.47 46.94 -32.97
N ALA A 114 13.51 46.19 -33.30
CA ALA A 114 14.84 46.73 -33.58
C ALA A 114 14.84 47.70 -34.78
N ALA A 115 14.10 47.39 -35.85
CA ALA A 115 13.96 48.27 -37.00
C ALA A 115 13.27 49.60 -36.64
N ASN A 116 12.20 49.56 -35.84
CA ASN A 116 11.54 50.76 -35.33
C ASN A 116 12.51 51.65 -34.53
N ARG A 117 13.27 51.06 -33.59
CA ARG A 117 14.26 51.80 -32.79
C ARG A 117 15.40 52.37 -33.64
N GLY A 118 15.88 51.63 -34.63
CA GLY A 118 16.90 52.10 -35.57
C GLY A 118 16.42 53.29 -36.42
N LEU A 119 15.19 53.24 -36.93
CA LEU A 119 14.58 54.34 -37.68
C LEU A 119 14.34 55.57 -36.81
N MET A 120 13.91 55.40 -35.54
CA MET A 120 13.76 56.51 -34.59
C MET A 120 15.09 57.26 -34.40
N GLN A 121 16.21 56.54 -34.27
CA GLN A 121 17.54 57.15 -34.17
C GLN A 121 17.93 57.91 -35.45
N VAL A 122 17.67 57.35 -36.63
CA VAL A 122 17.98 58.02 -37.92
C VAL A 122 17.15 59.30 -38.09
N LEU A 123 15.85 59.24 -37.78
CA LEU A 123 14.95 60.39 -37.87
C LEU A 123 15.36 61.49 -36.88
N ALA A 124 15.67 61.12 -35.64
CA ALA A 124 16.13 62.05 -34.61
C ALA A 124 17.47 62.73 -34.98
N ASN A 125 18.44 61.95 -35.47
CA ASN A 125 19.75 62.47 -35.89
C ASN A 125 19.67 63.42 -37.09
N THR A 126 18.59 63.32 -37.88
CA THR A 126 18.35 64.20 -39.04
C THR A 126 17.31 65.30 -38.77
N ASN A 127 16.78 65.40 -37.53
CA ASN A 127 15.71 66.34 -37.18
C ASN A 127 16.20 67.73 -36.72
N TRP A 128 17.31 68.23 -37.25
CA TRP A 128 17.89 69.52 -36.85
C TRP A 128 16.98 70.72 -37.10
N LEU A 129 16.07 70.63 -38.07
CA LEU A 129 15.04 71.65 -38.38
C LEU A 129 13.64 71.33 -37.83
N GLY A 130 13.44 70.17 -37.18
CA GLY A 130 12.11 69.77 -36.72
C GLY A 130 11.17 69.20 -37.80
N PHE A 131 11.59 69.10 -39.07
CA PHE A 131 10.73 68.60 -40.15
C PHE A 131 10.37 67.11 -40.02
N ASN A 132 11.18 66.31 -39.33
CA ASN A 132 10.91 64.88 -39.13
C ASN A 132 9.99 64.62 -37.93
N THR A 133 9.53 65.66 -37.21
CA THR A 133 8.71 65.50 -36.00
C THR A 133 7.43 64.67 -36.24
N PRO A 134 6.66 64.85 -37.34
CA PRO A 134 5.51 63.96 -37.63
C PRO A 134 5.91 62.48 -37.79
N ALA A 135 7.00 62.20 -38.51
CA ALA A 135 7.48 60.84 -38.70
C ALA A 135 8.02 60.20 -37.40
N ILE A 136 8.57 61.01 -36.48
CA ILE A 136 8.97 60.55 -35.15
C ILE A 136 7.74 60.18 -34.32
N MET A 137 6.68 60.99 -34.34
CA MET A 137 5.44 60.65 -33.63
C MET A 137 4.80 59.36 -34.18
N ASP A 138 4.79 59.18 -35.50
CA ASP A 138 4.26 57.95 -36.12
C ASP A 138 5.07 56.71 -35.69
N ILE A 139 6.40 56.81 -35.60
CA ILE A 139 7.24 55.67 -35.20
C ILE A 139 7.15 55.36 -33.71
N GLU A 140 6.99 56.39 -32.87
CA GLU A 140 6.70 56.24 -31.44
C GLU A 140 5.33 55.61 -31.22
N ALA A 141 4.30 56.02 -31.96
CA ALA A 141 2.97 55.40 -31.90
C ALA A 141 3.00 53.93 -32.35
N ALA A 142 3.75 53.60 -33.40
CA ALA A 142 3.95 52.21 -33.82
C ALA A 142 4.68 51.37 -32.74
N TYR A 143 5.62 51.97 -32.01
CA TYR A 143 6.29 51.32 -30.89
C TYR A 143 5.34 51.03 -29.72
N GLU A 144 4.48 51.99 -29.36
CA GLU A 144 3.44 51.78 -28.34
C GLU A 144 2.45 50.69 -28.75
N GLN A 145 2.10 50.58 -30.03
CA GLN A 145 1.28 49.49 -30.55
C GLN A 145 1.96 48.13 -30.40
N MET A 146 3.26 48.03 -30.74
CA MET A 146 4.02 46.79 -30.53
C MET A 146 4.06 46.39 -29.05
N TRP A 147 4.24 47.37 -28.15
CA TRP A 147 4.19 47.12 -26.71
C TRP A 147 2.83 46.57 -26.28
N ALA A 148 1.73 47.19 -26.72
CA ALA A 148 0.38 46.74 -26.41
C ALA A 148 0.10 45.32 -26.95
N LEU A 149 0.56 45.01 -28.16
CA LEU A 149 0.42 43.67 -28.77
C LEU A 149 1.15 42.60 -27.97
N ASP A 150 2.41 42.85 -27.59
CA ASP A 150 3.20 41.91 -26.78
C ASP A 150 2.55 41.67 -25.41
N VAL A 151 2.05 42.73 -24.76
CA VAL A 151 1.35 42.60 -23.47
C VAL A 151 0.06 41.80 -23.63
N ALA A 152 -0.70 42.02 -24.71
CA ALA A 152 -1.91 41.25 -25.00
C ALA A 152 -1.60 39.76 -25.27
N ALA A 153 -0.55 39.47 -26.04
CA ALA A 153 -0.09 38.11 -26.30
C ALA A 153 0.32 37.39 -25.01
N MET A 154 1.10 38.04 -24.15
CA MET A 154 1.51 37.47 -22.85
C MET A 154 0.33 37.31 -21.88
N ALA A 155 -0.65 38.21 -21.92
CA ALA A 155 -1.86 38.09 -21.11
C ALA A 155 -2.71 36.89 -21.53
N ALA A 156 -2.93 36.70 -22.84
CA ALA A 156 -3.62 35.53 -23.36
C ALA A 156 -2.87 34.24 -23.00
N TYR A 157 -1.56 34.21 -23.20
CA TYR A 157 -0.71 33.08 -22.81
C TYR A 157 -0.88 32.72 -21.33
N HIS A 158 -0.80 33.71 -20.44
CA HIS A 158 -0.94 33.49 -19.01
C HIS A 158 -2.33 32.94 -18.66
N VAL A 159 -3.40 33.45 -19.28
CA VAL A 159 -4.76 32.96 -19.06
C VAL A 159 -4.89 31.50 -19.49
N ASP A 160 -4.47 31.19 -20.71
CA ASP A 160 -4.64 29.85 -21.29
C ASP A 160 -3.74 28.82 -20.59
N ALA A 161 -2.48 29.16 -20.32
CA ALA A 161 -1.56 28.28 -19.60
C ALA A 161 -1.98 28.06 -18.14
N SER A 162 -2.46 29.10 -17.45
CA SER A 162 -2.98 28.97 -16.08
C SER A 162 -4.26 28.14 -16.05
N ALA A 163 -5.14 28.29 -17.05
CA ALA A 163 -6.34 27.48 -17.16
C ALA A 163 -6.02 26.00 -17.37
N ALA A 164 -5.04 25.68 -18.24
CA ALA A 164 -4.58 24.31 -18.45
C ALA A 164 -3.97 23.73 -17.16
N ALA A 165 -3.11 24.49 -16.48
CA ALA A 165 -2.52 24.06 -15.21
C ALA A 165 -3.56 23.84 -14.11
N ALA A 166 -4.63 24.65 -14.06
CA ALA A 166 -5.70 24.54 -13.06
C ALA A 166 -6.54 23.26 -13.21
N GLN A 167 -6.53 22.61 -14.38
CA GLN A 167 -7.22 21.33 -14.58
C GLN A 167 -6.46 20.14 -13.99
N LEU A 168 -5.16 20.30 -13.70
CA LEU A 168 -4.38 19.24 -13.06
C LEU A 168 -4.77 19.14 -11.59
N ALA A 169 -5.23 17.95 -11.18
CA ALA A 169 -5.50 17.69 -9.78
C ALA A 169 -4.22 17.85 -8.94
N PRO A 170 -4.30 18.38 -7.71
CA PRO A 170 -3.18 18.37 -6.79
C PRO A 170 -2.64 16.95 -6.61
N TRP A 171 -1.32 16.79 -6.56
CA TRP A 171 -0.67 15.48 -6.50
C TRP A 171 -1.19 14.59 -5.35
N GLN A 172 -1.52 15.19 -4.20
CA GLN A 172 -2.12 14.46 -3.08
C GLN A 172 -3.48 13.83 -3.43
N LYS A 173 -4.30 14.52 -4.24
CA LYS A 173 -5.58 13.97 -4.73
C LYS A 173 -5.35 12.89 -5.78
N VAL A 174 -4.35 13.04 -6.64
CA VAL A 174 -3.96 11.99 -7.60
C VAL A 174 -3.56 10.72 -6.86
N LEU A 175 -2.69 10.83 -5.85
CA LEU A 175 -2.31 9.71 -5.00
C LEU A 175 -3.52 9.04 -4.34
N GLN A 176 -4.43 9.82 -3.75
CA GLN A 176 -5.65 9.29 -3.14
C GLN A 176 -6.53 8.54 -4.15
N SER A 177 -6.66 9.05 -5.38
CA SER A 177 -7.39 8.38 -6.46
C SER A 177 -6.75 7.05 -6.88
N LEU A 178 -5.45 6.89 -6.64
CA LEU A 178 -4.68 5.68 -6.85
C LEU A 178 -4.63 4.78 -5.59
N GLY A 179 -5.43 5.09 -4.56
CA GLY A 179 -5.44 4.33 -3.31
C GLY A 179 -4.16 4.50 -2.48
N ILE A 180 -3.42 5.59 -2.68
CA ILE A 180 -2.25 5.94 -1.88
C ILE A 180 -2.63 7.12 -0.99
N GLN A 181 -2.71 6.88 0.30
CA GLN A 181 -3.02 7.89 1.29
C GLN A 181 -1.77 8.17 2.12
N ILE A 182 -1.38 9.44 2.18
CA ILE A 182 -0.31 9.92 3.06
C ILE A 182 -0.98 10.67 4.20
N GLU A 183 -0.72 10.22 5.41
CA GLU A 183 -1.35 10.74 6.62
C GLU A 183 -0.52 11.84 7.27
N SER A 184 -1.14 12.64 8.13
CA SER A 184 -0.48 13.80 8.75
C SER A 184 0.71 13.42 9.63
N ASN A 185 0.76 12.18 10.12
CA ASN A 185 1.86 11.61 10.90
C ASN A 185 2.95 10.94 10.03
N GLY A 186 2.86 11.03 8.70
CA GLY A 186 3.81 10.45 7.75
C GLY A 186 3.59 8.97 7.43
N GLN A 187 2.54 8.34 7.98
CA GLN A 187 2.17 6.98 7.61
C GLN A 187 1.59 6.92 6.20
N ILE A 188 1.77 5.78 5.53
CA ILE A 188 1.31 5.54 4.16
C ILE A 188 0.33 4.38 4.19
N SER A 189 -0.90 4.65 3.79
CA SER A 189 -1.92 3.64 3.58
C SER A 189 -2.05 3.34 2.08
N LEU A 190 -2.06 2.05 1.72
CA LEU A 190 -2.09 1.54 0.35
C LEU A 190 -3.36 0.71 0.12
N GLY A 191 -4.07 1.01 -0.96
CA GLY A 191 -5.35 0.42 -1.32
C GLY A 191 -6.55 1.28 -0.90
N PHE A 192 -7.74 0.84 -1.29
CA PHE A 192 -8.95 1.66 -1.24
C PHE A 192 -9.78 1.46 0.02
N GLY A 193 -10.44 2.53 0.48
CA GLY A 193 -11.40 2.48 1.58
C GLY A 193 -10.76 2.32 2.97
N ASN A 194 -9.44 2.48 3.08
CA ASN A 194 -8.77 2.47 4.38
C ASN A 194 -9.06 3.77 5.16
N SER A 195 -9.15 3.65 6.47
CA SER A 195 -9.30 4.75 7.43
C SER A 195 -8.32 4.54 8.58
N GLY A 196 -7.50 5.55 8.88
CA GLY A 196 -6.37 5.44 9.81
C GLY A 196 -5.05 5.03 9.14
N GLY A 197 -4.05 4.84 10.00
CA GLY A 197 -2.59 4.84 9.81
C GLY A 197 -1.92 3.61 9.25
N GLY A 198 -1.29 3.68 8.08
CA GLY A 198 -0.32 2.65 7.67
C GLY A 198 -0.96 1.31 7.28
N ASN A 199 -2.17 1.33 6.74
CA ASN A 199 -2.89 0.13 6.32
C ASN A 199 -2.47 -0.31 4.91
N LEU A 200 -2.33 -1.62 4.68
CA LEU A 200 -2.12 -2.19 3.35
C LEU A 200 -3.28 -3.12 3.01
N GLY A 201 -4.07 -2.74 2.00
CA GLY A 201 -5.20 -3.50 1.48
C GLY A 201 -6.48 -2.66 1.48
N LEU A 202 -7.61 -3.22 1.90
CA LEU A 202 -8.92 -2.71 1.49
C LEU A 202 -9.91 -2.58 2.65
N GLY A 203 -10.49 -1.41 2.82
CA GLY A 203 -11.57 -1.24 3.80
C GLY A 203 -11.12 -1.46 5.25
N ASN A 204 -9.83 -1.26 5.55
CA ASN A 204 -9.34 -1.39 6.91
C ASN A 204 -9.65 -0.12 7.71
N SER A 205 -10.04 -0.27 8.97
CA SER A 205 -10.35 0.82 9.89
C SER A 205 -9.44 0.73 11.11
N GLY A 206 -8.67 1.78 11.39
CA GLY A 206 -7.62 1.82 12.41
C GLY A 206 -6.22 1.77 11.78
N ASP A 207 -5.23 1.21 12.46
CA ASP A 207 -3.82 1.42 12.11
C ASP A 207 -3.05 0.11 11.84
N SER A 208 -2.13 0.12 10.88
CA SER A 208 -1.14 -0.94 10.61
C SER A 208 -1.76 -2.30 10.27
N ASN A 209 -2.94 -2.31 9.65
CA ASN A 209 -3.60 -3.54 9.22
C ASN A 209 -3.14 -3.97 7.82
N LEU A 210 -2.94 -5.28 7.62
CA LEU A 210 -2.63 -5.92 6.36
C LEU A 210 -3.79 -6.83 5.92
N GLY A 211 -4.37 -6.59 4.76
CA GLY A 211 -5.47 -7.37 4.20
C GLY A 211 -6.75 -6.56 4.05
N SER A 212 -7.92 -7.12 4.35
CA SER A 212 -9.19 -6.44 4.04
C SER A 212 -10.25 -6.51 5.13
N GLY A 213 -10.95 -5.39 5.35
CA GLY A 213 -12.08 -5.31 6.26
C GLY A 213 -11.70 -5.45 7.74
N ASN A 214 -10.43 -5.25 8.08
CA ASN A 214 -9.99 -5.32 9.48
C ASN A 214 -10.37 -4.05 10.22
N THR A 215 -10.78 -4.17 11.47
CA THR A 215 -11.10 -3.06 12.37
C THR A 215 -10.23 -3.15 13.64
N GLY A 216 -9.52 -2.08 13.96
CA GLY A 216 -8.56 -2.03 15.06
C GLY A 216 -7.12 -1.89 14.55
N SER A 217 -6.14 -2.47 15.22
CA SER A 217 -4.73 -2.23 14.87
C SER A 217 -3.86 -3.48 14.74
N GLY A 218 -2.91 -3.45 13.80
CA GLY A 218 -1.91 -4.52 13.62
C GLY A 218 -2.48 -5.87 13.17
N ASN A 219 -3.67 -5.92 12.57
CA ASN A 219 -4.28 -7.17 12.13
C ASN A 219 -3.78 -7.60 10.76
N ILE A 220 -3.60 -8.91 10.55
CA ILE A 220 -3.22 -9.52 9.27
C ILE A 220 -4.32 -10.49 8.83
N GLY A 221 -4.86 -10.30 7.64
CA GLY A 221 -5.88 -11.16 7.03
C GLY A 221 -7.19 -10.41 6.77
N PHE A 222 -8.33 -11.04 7.04
CA PHE A 222 -9.62 -10.54 6.56
C PHE A 222 -10.67 -10.44 7.66
N GLY A 223 -11.36 -9.31 7.78
CA GLY A 223 -12.53 -9.17 8.65
C GLY A 223 -12.23 -9.31 10.15
N ASN A 224 -10.99 -9.07 10.58
CA ASN A 224 -10.62 -9.19 12.00
C ASN A 224 -10.98 -7.92 12.78
N THR A 225 -11.50 -8.07 13.99
CA THR A 225 -11.85 -6.98 14.90
C THR A 225 -11.04 -7.07 16.19
N GLY A 226 -10.27 -6.03 16.49
CA GLY A 226 -9.40 -5.92 17.67
C GLY A 226 -7.94 -5.68 17.29
N THR A 227 -7.01 -6.24 18.05
CA THR A 227 -5.58 -5.87 17.96
C THR A 227 -4.69 -7.08 17.70
N GLY A 228 -3.79 -7.00 16.72
CA GLY A 228 -2.75 -8.01 16.52
C GLY A 228 -3.24 -9.40 16.11
N ASN A 229 -4.41 -9.50 15.48
CA ASN A 229 -4.95 -10.79 15.04
C ASN A 229 -4.38 -11.23 13.69
N ILE A 230 -4.17 -12.53 13.50
CA ILE A 230 -3.70 -13.12 12.24
C ILE A 230 -4.69 -14.19 11.78
N GLY A 231 -5.51 -13.90 10.77
CA GLY A 231 -6.52 -14.86 10.32
C GLY A 231 -7.71 -14.24 9.62
N PHE A 232 -8.85 -14.92 9.72
CA PHE A 232 -10.09 -14.54 9.04
C PHE A 232 -11.23 -14.44 10.04
N GLY A 233 -11.90 -13.29 10.15
CA GLY A 233 -13.13 -13.11 10.93
C GLY A 233 -12.95 -13.21 12.45
N LEU A 234 -11.74 -12.95 12.96
CA LEU A 234 -11.44 -13.03 14.40
C LEU A 234 -11.99 -11.83 15.16
N THR A 235 -12.48 -12.04 16.38
CA THR A 235 -12.95 -10.96 17.28
C THR A 235 -12.27 -11.09 18.64
N GLY A 236 -11.46 -10.10 19.01
CA GLY A 236 -10.65 -10.05 20.22
C GLY A 236 -9.22 -9.61 19.90
N ASP A 237 -8.27 -9.86 20.79
CA ASP A 237 -6.87 -9.42 20.59
C ASP A 237 -5.91 -10.61 20.54
N HIS A 238 -4.87 -10.50 19.71
CA HIS A 238 -3.76 -11.45 19.57
C HIS A 238 -4.19 -12.88 19.24
N GLN A 239 -5.28 -13.04 18.49
CA GLN A 239 -5.77 -14.35 18.06
C GLN A 239 -5.14 -14.78 16.74
N ILE A 240 -4.97 -16.09 16.56
CA ILE A 240 -4.54 -16.67 15.29
C ILE A 240 -5.49 -17.82 14.92
N GLY A 241 -6.11 -17.74 13.74
CA GLY A 241 -7.01 -18.79 13.25
C GLY A 241 -8.16 -18.29 12.36
N PHE A 242 -9.34 -18.91 12.53
CA PHE A 242 -10.56 -18.55 11.82
C PHE A 242 -11.67 -18.17 12.81
N GLY A 243 -12.51 -17.23 12.39
CA GLY A 243 -13.55 -16.60 13.17
C GLY A 243 -14.58 -17.58 13.72
N GLY A 244 -15.10 -17.27 14.90
CA GLY A 244 -16.11 -18.09 15.58
C GLY A 244 -15.57 -19.34 16.28
N PHE A 245 -14.29 -19.69 16.09
CA PHE A 245 -13.68 -20.82 16.79
C PHE A 245 -12.98 -20.43 18.09
N ASN A 246 -12.43 -19.22 18.20
CA ASN A 246 -11.80 -18.76 19.44
C ASN A 246 -12.57 -17.58 20.05
N SER A 247 -12.63 -17.49 21.38
CA SER A 247 -13.20 -16.37 22.13
C SER A 247 -12.28 -15.93 23.27
N GLY A 248 -12.13 -14.62 23.48
CA GLY A 248 -11.21 -14.06 24.46
C GLY A 248 -9.94 -13.48 23.82
N SER A 249 -8.76 -13.66 24.41
CA SER A 249 -7.51 -12.97 23.99
C SER A 249 -6.32 -13.93 23.89
N GLY A 250 -5.41 -13.73 22.95
CA GLY A 250 -4.14 -14.47 22.88
C GLY A 250 -4.27 -15.96 22.57
N ASN A 251 -5.40 -16.41 22.01
CA ASN A 251 -5.62 -17.82 21.71
C ASN A 251 -5.08 -18.20 20.32
N LEU A 252 -4.30 -19.28 20.25
CA LEU A 252 -3.74 -19.86 19.03
C LEU A 252 -4.37 -21.24 18.77
N GLY A 253 -4.99 -21.43 17.60
CA GLY A 253 -5.61 -22.71 17.21
C GLY A 253 -7.12 -22.59 17.03
N PHE A 254 -7.91 -23.57 17.48
CA PHE A 254 -9.37 -23.63 17.22
C PHE A 254 -10.18 -24.07 18.44
N GLY A 255 -11.32 -23.46 18.69
CA GLY A 255 -12.23 -23.86 19.77
C GLY A 255 -11.85 -23.31 21.15
N ASN A 256 -10.85 -22.43 21.24
CA ASN A 256 -10.30 -22.00 22.53
C ASN A 256 -11.10 -20.82 23.12
N SER A 257 -11.38 -20.86 24.43
CA SER A 257 -12.05 -19.80 25.18
C SER A 257 -11.20 -19.30 26.35
N GLY A 258 -11.14 -17.99 26.55
CA GLY A 258 -10.36 -17.36 27.63
C GLY A 258 -9.07 -16.73 27.09
N THR A 259 -7.96 -16.88 27.81
CA THR A 259 -6.72 -16.12 27.57
C THR A 259 -5.52 -17.01 27.28
N GLY A 260 -4.77 -16.76 26.21
CA GLY A 260 -3.43 -17.35 26.03
C GLY A 260 -3.39 -18.85 25.79
N ASN A 261 -4.49 -19.48 25.32
CA ASN A 261 -4.53 -20.92 25.09
C ASN A 261 -3.97 -21.30 23.71
N VAL A 262 -3.20 -22.38 23.63
CA VAL A 262 -2.61 -22.91 22.41
C VAL A 262 -3.13 -24.32 22.13
N GLY A 263 -3.71 -24.56 20.95
CA GLY A 263 -4.22 -25.87 20.53
C GLY A 263 -5.72 -25.87 20.27
N PHE A 264 -6.45 -26.87 20.78
CA PHE A 264 -7.85 -27.11 20.41
C PHE A 264 -8.79 -27.19 21.62
N PHE A 265 -9.93 -26.53 21.57
CA PHE A 265 -11.02 -26.67 22.56
C PHE A 265 -10.62 -26.42 24.02
N ASN A 266 -9.59 -25.61 24.28
CA ASN A 266 -9.15 -25.28 25.63
C ASN A 266 -10.00 -24.14 26.21
N SER A 267 -10.26 -24.15 27.52
CA SER A 267 -10.99 -23.11 28.24
C SER A 267 -10.20 -22.60 29.44
N GLY A 268 -10.16 -21.29 29.66
CA GLY A 268 -9.43 -20.67 30.78
C GLY A 268 -8.15 -19.98 30.33
N SER A 269 -7.04 -20.15 31.06
CA SER A 269 -5.82 -19.34 30.88
C SER A 269 -4.56 -20.16 30.63
N GLY A 270 -3.84 -19.90 29.54
CA GLY A 270 -2.48 -20.43 29.32
C GLY A 270 -2.41 -21.96 29.14
N ASN A 271 -3.47 -22.61 28.65
CA ASN A 271 -3.45 -24.05 28.42
C ASN A 271 -2.85 -24.40 27.05
N LEU A 272 -2.08 -25.49 26.98
CA LEU A 272 -1.46 -26.03 25.78
C LEU A 272 -1.96 -27.44 25.48
N GLY A 273 -2.53 -27.68 24.30
CA GLY A 273 -2.97 -29.01 23.85
C GLY A 273 -4.45 -29.06 23.50
N LEU A 274 -5.17 -30.10 23.94
CA LEU A 274 -6.56 -30.33 23.51
C LEU A 274 -7.52 -30.48 24.70
N GLY A 275 -8.61 -29.72 24.71
CA GLY A 275 -9.72 -29.91 25.65
C GLY A 275 -9.36 -29.65 27.11
N ASN A 276 -8.31 -28.87 27.39
CA ASN A 276 -7.94 -28.54 28.77
C ASN A 276 -8.81 -27.40 29.31
N SER A 277 -9.19 -27.46 30.58
CA SER A 277 -9.98 -26.44 31.27
C SER A 277 -9.27 -25.95 32.53
N GLY A 278 -9.22 -24.63 32.75
CA GLY A 278 -8.56 -24.02 33.91
C GLY A 278 -7.28 -23.30 33.51
N SER A 279 -6.18 -23.46 34.24
CA SER A 279 -4.97 -22.65 34.07
C SER A 279 -3.69 -23.46 33.87
N LEU A 280 -2.86 -23.09 32.90
CA LEU A 280 -1.49 -23.63 32.71
C LEU A 280 -1.41 -25.15 32.54
N ASN A 281 -2.46 -25.79 31.99
CA ASN A 281 -2.44 -27.22 31.74
C ASN A 281 -1.79 -27.54 30.39
N THR A 282 -1.00 -28.61 30.32
CA THR A 282 -0.37 -29.11 29.08
C THR A 282 -0.82 -30.55 28.78
N GLY A 283 -1.29 -30.82 27.57
CA GLY A 283 -1.68 -32.18 27.12
C GLY A 283 -3.15 -32.28 26.74
N LEU A 284 -3.83 -33.38 27.07
CA LEU A 284 -5.21 -33.64 26.63
C LEU A 284 -6.18 -33.74 27.81
N GLY A 285 -7.28 -33.00 27.77
CA GLY A 285 -8.43 -33.20 28.65
C GLY A 285 -8.17 -32.92 30.14
N ASN A 286 -7.18 -32.12 30.48
CA ASN A 286 -6.88 -31.81 31.88
C ASN A 286 -7.80 -30.71 32.42
N SER A 287 -8.21 -30.80 33.68
CA SER A 287 -9.05 -29.82 34.36
C SER A 287 -8.40 -29.32 35.66
N GLY A 288 -8.36 -28.02 35.89
CA GLY A 288 -7.74 -27.41 37.07
C GLY A 288 -6.48 -26.62 36.73
N ALA A 289 -5.41 -26.76 37.52
CA ALA A 289 -4.22 -25.90 37.38
C ALA A 289 -2.88 -26.65 37.27
N VAL A 290 -2.02 -26.26 36.32
CA VAL A 290 -0.63 -26.75 36.23
C VAL A 290 -0.55 -28.28 36.07
N ASN A 291 -1.48 -28.89 35.33
CA ASN A 291 -1.45 -30.32 35.05
C ASN A 291 -0.72 -30.62 33.74
N ALA A 292 0.00 -31.75 33.66
CA ALA A 292 0.67 -32.22 32.45
C ALA A 292 0.27 -33.66 32.11
N GLY A 293 -0.12 -33.93 30.86
CA GLY A 293 -0.46 -35.28 30.41
C GLY A 293 -1.94 -35.41 30.02
N PHE A 294 -2.60 -36.50 30.41
CA PHE A 294 -3.90 -36.88 29.89
C PHE A 294 -4.94 -37.02 31.01
N ALA A 295 -6.07 -36.34 30.85
CA ALA A 295 -7.27 -36.47 31.68
C ALA A 295 -7.01 -36.30 33.20
N ASN A 296 -6.08 -35.43 33.59
CA ASN A 296 -5.85 -35.11 35.00
C ASN A 296 -6.83 -34.03 35.48
N ALA A 297 -7.34 -34.17 36.70
CA ALA A 297 -8.20 -33.21 37.37
C ALA A 297 -7.55 -32.77 38.70
N GLY A 298 -7.54 -31.47 38.99
CA GLY A 298 -6.94 -30.91 40.21
C GLY A 298 -5.74 -30.02 39.90
N SER A 299 -4.72 -30.03 40.78
CA SER A 299 -3.56 -29.15 40.63
C SER A 299 -2.24 -29.89 40.68
N MET A 300 -1.27 -29.51 39.82
CA MET A 300 0.10 -30.03 39.82
C MET A 300 0.21 -31.55 39.56
N ASN A 301 -0.70 -32.12 38.78
CA ASN A 301 -0.65 -33.54 38.42
C ASN A 301 0.14 -33.76 37.11
N ALA A 302 0.89 -34.86 37.04
CA ALA A 302 1.60 -35.29 35.84
C ALA A 302 1.26 -36.74 35.49
N GLY A 303 0.94 -37.05 34.23
CA GLY A 303 0.67 -38.41 33.77
C GLY A 303 -0.77 -38.63 33.32
N PHE A 304 -1.37 -39.76 33.66
CA PHE A 304 -2.68 -40.19 33.16
C PHE A 304 -3.71 -40.33 34.28
N GLY A 305 -4.83 -39.62 34.17
CA GLY A 305 -6.06 -39.92 34.92
C GLY A 305 -6.03 -39.64 36.43
N HIS A 306 -5.17 -38.71 36.91
CA HIS A 306 -5.17 -38.34 38.32
C HIS A 306 -6.37 -37.45 38.67
N SER A 307 -6.99 -37.65 39.81
CA SER A 307 -8.05 -36.77 40.33
C SER A 307 -7.72 -36.31 41.76
N GLY A 308 -7.42 -35.02 41.95
CA GLY A 308 -7.13 -34.43 43.26
C GLY A 308 -5.86 -33.58 43.29
N THR A 309 -5.47 -33.13 44.49
CA THR A 309 -4.09 -32.70 44.77
C THR A 309 -3.20 -33.94 44.82
N PRO A 310 -1.88 -33.85 44.51
CA PRO A 310 -1.00 -35.01 44.51
C PRO A 310 -1.14 -35.74 45.85
N ASP A 311 -1.62 -36.98 45.80
CA ASP A 311 -1.66 -37.82 46.98
C ASP A 311 -0.21 -37.94 47.46
N ALA A 312 0.05 -37.62 48.72
CA ALA A 312 1.39 -37.48 49.30
C ALA A 312 2.15 -38.83 49.43
N ILE A 313 1.82 -39.81 48.58
CA ILE A 313 2.37 -41.15 48.59
C ILE A 313 2.86 -41.47 47.17
N GLY A 314 4.08 -41.02 46.85
CA GLY A 314 4.86 -41.57 45.73
C GLY A 314 5.20 -40.64 44.56
N ALA A 315 4.89 -39.34 44.62
CA ALA A 315 5.41 -38.39 43.64
C ALA A 315 6.94 -38.25 43.82
N THR A 316 7.70 -39.04 43.06
CA THR A 316 9.13 -38.81 42.88
C THR A 316 9.27 -37.40 42.33
N GLN A 317 10.10 -36.56 42.95
CA GLN A 317 10.25 -35.12 42.63
C GLN A 317 10.51 -34.78 41.14
N ALA A 318 10.76 -35.78 40.29
CA ALA A 318 10.86 -35.65 38.84
C ALA A 318 9.52 -35.32 38.14
N SER A 319 8.36 -35.77 38.64
CA SER A 319 7.07 -35.59 37.95
C SER A 319 6.44 -34.21 38.20
N SER A 320 6.54 -33.68 39.41
CA SER A 320 6.12 -32.31 39.74
C SER A 320 7.02 -31.27 39.08
N GLN A 321 8.32 -31.55 38.99
CA GLN A 321 9.28 -30.71 38.26
C GLN A 321 9.04 -30.76 36.76
N ALA A 322 8.65 -31.90 36.18
CA ALA A 322 8.29 -32.01 34.76
C ALA A 322 7.00 -31.26 34.40
N ALA A 323 5.96 -31.29 35.26
CA ALA A 323 4.73 -30.52 35.04
C ALA A 323 4.99 -29.01 35.08
N LEU A 324 5.72 -28.54 36.11
CA LEU A 324 6.09 -27.14 36.27
C LEU A 324 7.04 -26.65 35.17
N LEU A 325 8.05 -27.45 34.79
CA LEU A 325 9.04 -27.09 33.77
C LEU A 325 8.45 -27.14 32.36
N SER A 326 7.54 -28.09 32.08
CA SER A 326 6.76 -28.13 30.84
C SER A 326 5.78 -26.96 30.77
N SER A 327 5.09 -26.58 31.85
CA SER A 327 4.15 -25.45 31.83
C SER A 327 4.88 -24.09 31.79
N ALA A 328 6.03 -23.97 32.46
CA ALA A 328 6.79 -22.71 32.55
C ALA A 328 7.57 -22.40 31.26
N GLY A 329 7.98 -23.42 30.50
CA GLY A 329 8.72 -23.25 29.25
C GLY A 329 7.89 -22.65 28.10
N TYR A 330 6.57 -22.81 28.12
CA TYR A 330 5.69 -22.32 27.04
C TYR A 330 4.87 -21.08 27.44
N ALA A 331 4.68 -20.80 28.74
CA ALA A 331 3.99 -19.60 29.23
C ALA A 331 4.79 -18.30 29.05
N THR A 332 6.08 -18.38 28.72
CA THR A 332 6.99 -17.22 28.57
C THR A 332 7.08 -16.66 27.15
N GLY A 333 6.24 -17.14 26.22
CA GLY A 333 6.17 -16.61 24.85
C GLY A 333 5.31 -15.33 24.66
N GLY A 334 4.71 -14.78 25.72
CA GLY A 334 3.83 -13.61 25.66
C GLY A 334 4.12 -12.60 26.77
N LEU A 335 4.45 -11.38 26.38
CA LEU A 335 4.72 -10.22 27.24
C LEU A 335 3.52 -9.89 28.15
N GLY A 336 3.69 -9.84 29.47
CA GLY A 336 2.83 -9.04 30.37
C GLY A 336 2.34 -9.65 31.69
N THR A 337 3.01 -9.25 32.78
CA THR A 337 2.48 -9.05 34.15
C THR A 337 1.93 -10.24 34.95
N ALA A 338 2.78 -10.87 35.77
CA ALA A 338 2.71 -10.79 37.25
C ALA A 338 3.52 -11.93 37.92
N THR A 339 4.38 -11.54 38.86
CA THR A 339 4.88 -12.37 39.98
C THR A 339 5.96 -13.41 39.68
N MET A 340 7.20 -12.93 39.51
CA MET A 340 8.37 -13.71 39.93
C MET A 340 8.91 -13.10 41.23
N SER A 341 8.65 -13.76 42.36
CA SER A 341 9.38 -13.53 43.60
C SER A 341 9.96 -14.85 44.11
N SER A 342 11.27 -14.93 43.98
CA SER A 342 12.24 -15.64 44.80
C SER A 342 12.07 -17.13 45.09
N GLY A 343 12.92 -17.90 44.42
CA GLY A 343 13.45 -19.15 44.96
C GLY A 343 14.25 -19.93 43.93
N ILE A 344 15.58 -19.89 44.06
CA ILE A 344 16.53 -20.86 43.50
C ILE A 344 17.10 -20.53 42.09
N LEU A 345 18.21 -19.78 42.16
CA LEU A 345 19.41 -19.82 41.29
C LEU A 345 19.54 -18.85 40.11
N ASN A 346 20.05 -17.68 40.47
CA ASN A 346 21.15 -17.00 39.79
C ASN A 346 22.32 -17.97 39.49
N SER A 347 22.38 -18.53 38.28
CA SER A 347 23.65 -18.80 37.58
C SER A 347 23.41 -19.18 36.11
N ALA A 348 22.99 -18.22 35.29
CA ALA A 348 23.33 -18.18 33.87
C ALA A 348 23.03 -16.78 33.30
N LEU A 349 23.71 -15.78 33.86
CA LEU A 349 23.84 -14.47 33.23
C LEU A 349 24.92 -14.58 32.15
N ALA A 350 24.51 -14.67 30.88
CA ALA A 350 25.23 -14.12 29.71
C ALA A 350 24.36 -14.27 28.45
N HIS A 351 23.66 -13.19 28.05
CA HIS A 351 24.02 -12.36 26.88
C HIS A 351 22.76 -11.62 26.35
N THR A 352 22.75 -10.28 26.53
CA THR A 352 22.14 -9.20 25.69
C THR A 352 20.65 -9.29 25.31
N GLY A 353 19.78 -8.31 25.55
CA GLY A 353 19.89 -6.91 25.97
C GLY A 353 18.61 -6.16 25.50
N GLY A 354 18.16 -5.13 26.21
CA GLY A 354 17.09 -4.23 25.75
C GLY A 354 16.13 -3.79 26.86
N LEU A 355 16.14 -2.48 27.13
CA LEU A 355 15.63 -1.82 28.33
C LEU A 355 14.11 -1.55 28.34
N ASN A 356 13.52 -1.75 29.52
CA ASN A 356 12.23 -1.21 29.97
C ASN A 356 12.47 0.13 30.71
N PRO A 357 11.68 1.19 30.49
CA PRO A 357 11.72 2.37 31.34
C PRO A 357 10.69 2.33 32.49
N ALA A 358 11.07 3.00 33.58
CA ALA A 358 10.23 3.63 34.60
C ALA A 358 9.83 2.82 35.85
N ILE A 359 10.20 3.41 37.01
CA ILE A 359 9.43 3.66 38.26
C ILE A 359 10.35 4.62 39.06
N ALA A 360 10.13 5.94 39.05
CA ALA A 360 9.29 6.75 39.97
C ALA A 360 9.51 6.38 41.46
N GLY A 361 9.82 7.24 42.43
CA GLY A 361 9.91 8.69 42.57
C GLY A 361 9.82 8.99 44.09
N SER A 362 10.47 10.03 44.59
CA SER A 362 10.00 10.95 45.65
C SER A 362 11.14 11.83 46.19
N SER A 363 10.99 13.14 45.96
CA SER A 363 11.21 14.32 46.82
C SER A 363 12.14 14.17 48.05
N ALA A 364 13.04 15.08 48.41
CA ALA A 364 13.40 16.42 47.97
C ALA A 364 14.72 16.79 48.71
N VAL A 365 15.57 17.65 48.16
CA VAL A 365 16.17 18.85 48.78
C VAL A 365 17.09 19.53 47.75
N THR A 366 16.91 20.84 47.69
CA THR A 366 17.41 21.90 46.81
C THR A 366 18.93 22.13 46.79
N PRO A 367 19.43 22.97 45.86
CA PRO A 367 20.72 22.83 45.19
C PRO A 367 21.83 23.69 45.80
N ASN A 368 23.10 23.35 45.53
CA ASN A 368 24.17 24.33 45.60
C ASN A 368 25.17 24.16 44.46
N ALA A 369 25.63 25.32 44.00
CA ALA A 369 26.34 25.61 42.78
C ALA A 369 27.87 25.56 42.94
N ALA A 370 28.52 25.79 41.79
CA ALA A 370 29.83 26.42 41.60
C ALA A 370 31.07 25.52 41.59
N GLY A 371 31.80 25.60 40.47
CA GLY A 371 33.14 25.06 40.27
C GLY A 371 33.54 25.10 38.79
N THR A 372 33.96 26.27 38.33
CA THR A 372 34.46 26.55 36.96
C THR A 372 35.91 26.02 36.77
N PRO A 373 36.64 26.38 35.69
CA PRO A 373 37.06 25.45 34.64
C PRO A 373 38.59 25.22 34.64
N VAL A 374 39.09 24.26 33.88
CA VAL A 374 40.49 24.29 33.42
C VAL A 374 40.52 24.16 31.90
N ALA A 375 41.15 25.16 31.31
CA ALA A 375 41.25 25.40 29.89
C ALA A 375 42.68 25.14 29.41
N THR A 376 42.77 24.67 28.15
CA THR A 376 43.70 25.11 27.09
C THR A 376 45.16 24.59 27.07
N PRO A 377 45.89 24.68 25.92
CA PRO A 377 45.48 24.59 24.50
C PRO A 377 46.54 23.93 23.57
N THR A 378 46.31 24.07 22.25
CA THR A 378 47.20 24.01 21.07
C THR A 378 47.11 22.71 20.26
N GLY A 379 46.90 22.70 18.94
CA GLY A 379 46.64 23.74 17.95
C GLY A 379 46.21 23.07 16.63
N SER A 380 45.41 23.75 15.81
CA SER A 380 45.80 24.15 14.43
C SER A 380 45.31 23.22 13.28
N LEU A 381 44.37 23.78 12.50
CA LEU A 381 44.11 23.62 11.05
C LEU A 381 43.40 22.34 10.54
N ASP A 382 42.11 22.53 10.17
CA ASP A 382 41.37 22.23 8.92
C ASP A 382 41.84 21.10 7.95
N PRO A 383 41.01 20.61 7.01
CA PRO A 383 39.99 19.57 7.16
C PRO A 383 40.25 18.36 6.24
N GLY A 384 39.60 17.23 6.55
CA GLY A 384 39.19 16.24 5.54
C GLY A 384 40.27 15.33 4.95
N SER A 385 40.45 14.15 5.55
CA SER A 385 40.91 12.96 4.82
C SER A 385 40.70 11.68 5.63
N GLY A 386 39.94 10.76 5.03
CA GLY A 386 39.91 9.32 5.34
C GLY A 386 38.72 8.91 6.20
N VAL A 387 37.95 7.85 5.90
CA VAL A 387 38.12 6.76 4.94
C VAL A 387 36.73 6.08 4.81
N ALA A 388 36.17 5.95 3.59
CA ALA A 388 35.28 4.84 3.21
C ALA A 388 35.00 4.84 1.69
N ASN A 389 35.82 4.04 1.00
CA ASN A 389 35.53 3.14 -0.11
C ASN A 389 34.60 3.57 -1.27
N ALA A 390 35.20 3.57 -2.46
CA ALA A 390 34.55 3.70 -3.74
C ALA A 390 33.80 2.41 -4.15
N SER A 391 32.58 2.57 -4.67
CA SER A 391 32.19 1.85 -5.88
C SER A 391 31.60 2.88 -6.84
N ASN A 392 32.31 3.02 -7.95
CA ASN A 392 32.22 4.11 -8.91
C ASN A 392 31.33 3.67 -10.08
N ALA A 393 30.51 4.62 -10.53
CA ALA A 393 30.19 4.90 -11.94
C ALA A 393 29.55 3.83 -12.85
N ALA A 394 28.39 4.22 -13.36
CA ALA A 394 28.04 4.30 -14.78
C ALA A 394 27.62 3.04 -15.56
N ASN A 395 26.79 3.34 -16.56
CA ASN A 395 26.29 2.53 -17.68
C ASN A 395 25.22 1.47 -17.34
N ALA A 396 23.99 1.57 -17.85
CA ALA A 396 23.63 1.72 -19.27
C ALA A 396 24.38 0.70 -20.15
N GLY A 397 24.00 -0.57 -20.04
CA GLY A 397 24.35 -1.62 -20.99
C GLY A 397 23.24 -1.81 -22.01
N LEU A 398 23.39 -1.14 -23.15
CA LEU A 398 22.89 -1.48 -24.48
C LEU A 398 21.40 -1.87 -24.65
N ARG A 399 20.65 -0.94 -25.26
CA ARG A 399 19.79 -1.31 -26.38
C ARG A 399 20.68 -1.85 -27.50
N ASN A 400 20.50 -3.10 -27.90
CA ASN A 400 20.72 -3.48 -29.29
C ASN A 400 19.35 -3.58 -29.96
N VAL A 401 19.13 -2.72 -30.95
CA VAL A 401 17.96 -2.77 -31.83
C VAL A 401 18.21 -3.88 -32.83
N GLY A 402 17.38 -4.92 -32.81
CA GLY A 402 17.38 -5.92 -33.88
C GLY A 402 16.77 -7.24 -33.48
N SER A 403 15.53 -7.45 -33.92
CA SER A 403 14.90 -8.75 -34.17
C SER A 403 14.19 -9.45 -33.00
N GLY A 404 12.87 -9.61 -33.16
CA GLY A 404 12.17 -10.86 -32.83
C GLY A 404 11.52 -10.95 -31.45
N TYR A 405 10.21 -11.18 -31.46
CA TYR A 405 9.39 -11.73 -30.38
C TYR A 405 10.08 -12.84 -29.57
N THR A 406 10.03 -12.77 -28.24
CA THR A 406 9.97 -13.90 -27.26
C THR A 406 9.72 -13.29 -25.88
N GLY A 407 8.71 -13.63 -25.06
CA GLY A 407 8.27 -14.96 -24.65
C GLY A 407 9.00 -15.36 -23.36
N PHE A 408 8.47 -15.01 -22.19
CA PHE A 408 9.05 -15.43 -20.89
C PHE A 408 8.85 -16.95 -20.71
N TYR A 409 9.96 -17.71 -20.80
CA TYR A 409 10.00 -19.10 -20.36
C TYR A 409 10.49 -19.20 -18.92
N ASN A 410 9.73 -19.97 -18.14
CA ASN A 410 10.02 -20.48 -16.82
C ASN A 410 11.23 -21.44 -16.87
N SER A 411 12.26 -21.19 -16.06
CA SER A 411 13.39 -22.12 -15.92
C SER A 411 13.11 -23.12 -14.79
N GLY A 412 12.59 -24.29 -15.15
CA GLY A 412 12.54 -25.43 -14.26
C GLY A 412 11.80 -26.64 -14.84
N GLY A 413 12.54 -27.68 -15.22
CA GLY A 413 11.99 -29.02 -15.45
C GLY A 413 11.85 -29.44 -16.91
N SER A 414 12.93 -30.00 -17.46
CA SER A 414 13.00 -31.05 -18.49
C SER A 414 11.71 -31.49 -19.19
N ASP A 415 11.55 -31.08 -20.45
CA ASP A 415 11.20 -32.02 -21.53
C ASP A 415 11.67 -31.50 -22.89
N SER A 416 12.28 -32.37 -23.69
CA SER A 416 12.86 -32.05 -25.00
C SER A 416 12.07 -32.80 -26.07
N GLY A 417 11.23 -32.10 -26.84
CA GLY A 417 10.53 -32.72 -27.97
C GLY A 417 9.63 -31.74 -28.74
N PRO A 418 9.75 -31.63 -30.08
CA PRO A 418 9.08 -30.60 -30.87
C PRO A 418 7.73 -31.08 -31.43
N ARG A 419 6.64 -30.33 -31.21
CA ARG A 419 5.42 -30.35 -32.05
C ARG A 419 4.78 -28.97 -31.93
N GLY A 420 4.68 -28.12 -32.95
CA GLY A 420 4.34 -28.39 -34.35
C GLY A 420 2.90 -27.90 -34.57
N THR A 421 2.75 -26.80 -35.30
CA THR A 421 1.52 -26.03 -35.51
C THR A 421 0.50 -26.71 -36.42
N ALA A 422 -0.76 -26.28 -36.27
CA ALA A 422 -1.90 -26.35 -37.20
C ALA A 422 -2.56 -27.73 -37.47
N ALA A 423 -3.86 -27.83 -37.17
CA ALA A 423 -4.94 -28.08 -38.15
C ALA A 423 -6.30 -28.36 -37.48
N ARG A 424 -7.34 -27.92 -38.17
CA ARG A 424 -8.76 -27.87 -37.83
C ARG A 424 -9.47 -29.22 -38.14
N GLU A 425 -10.49 -29.56 -37.35
CA GLU A 425 -11.68 -30.43 -37.62
C GLU A 425 -11.62 -31.98 -37.50
N PRO A 426 -12.79 -32.69 -37.43
CA PRO A 426 -13.84 -32.65 -36.40
C PRO A 426 -14.23 -34.09 -35.93
N GLY A 427 -15.22 -34.21 -35.02
CA GLY A 427 -15.43 -35.40 -34.17
C GLY A 427 -15.77 -36.75 -34.81
N ILE A 428 -15.49 -37.81 -34.05
CA ILE A 428 -16.08 -39.15 -34.16
C ILE A 428 -16.29 -39.70 -32.74
N ALA A 429 -17.53 -40.10 -32.45
CA ALA A 429 -17.86 -40.96 -31.31
C ALA A 429 -17.85 -42.42 -31.78
N SER A 430 -17.23 -43.34 -31.01
CA SER A 430 -17.72 -44.73 -30.84
C SER A 430 -16.84 -45.57 -29.87
N SER A 431 -17.52 -46.16 -28.89
CA SER A 431 -17.36 -47.52 -28.31
C SER A 431 -16.09 -47.97 -27.56
N GLY A 432 -16.25 -48.22 -26.24
CA GLY A 432 -16.15 -49.59 -25.71
C GLY A 432 -14.92 -50.05 -24.90
N ALA A 433 -14.92 -49.77 -23.57
CA ALA A 433 -14.43 -50.60 -22.43
C ALA A 433 -12.90 -50.86 -22.20
N PRO A 434 -12.45 -51.28 -20.98
CA PRO A 434 -12.78 -50.82 -19.62
C PRO A 434 -11.55 -50.67 -18.67
N GLY A 435 -11.68 -49.83 -17.61
CA GLY A 435 -11.08 -50.11 -16.29
C GLY A 435 -9.81 -49.35 -15.85
N SER A 436 -9.98 -48.32 -15.02
CA SER A 436 -9.41 -48.17 -13.65
C SER A 436 -9.99 -46.85 -13.09
N GLY A 437 -10.43 -46.63 -11.85
CA GLY A 437 -10.34 -47.36 -10.59
C GLY A 437 -10.71 -46.40 -9.43
N ILE A 438 -11.88 -45.75 -9.49
CA ILE A 438 -12.39 -44.90 -8.39
C ILE A 438 -13.74 -45.47 -7.90
N PRO A 439 -13.87 -45.90 -6.62
CA PRO A 439 -15.15 -46.33 -6.08
C PRO A 439 -16.11 -45.13 -5.98
N LYS A 440 -17.32 -45.25 -6.57
CA LYS A 440 -18.44 -44.35 -6.25
C LYS A 440 -19.14 -44.88 -5.01
N SER A 441 -19.17 -44.11 -3.93
CA SER A 441 -19.93 -44.42 -2.72
C SER A 441 -21.41 -44.06 -2.94
N ASN A 442 -22.29 -45.05 -2.77
CA ASN A 442 -23.74 -44.93 -2.84
C ASN A 442 -24.34 -44.49 -1.49
N PHE A 443 -24.02 -43.29 -1.00
CA PHE A 443 -24.83 -42.67 0.05
C PHE A 443 -25.97 -41.92 -0.64
N TYR A 444 -27.11 -42.58 -0.84
CA TYR A 444 -28.50 -42.09 -0.85
C TYR A 444 -29.37 -43.05 -1.70
N LEU A 445 -30.36 -43.66 -1.04
CA LEU A 445 -31.34 -44.58 -1.61
C LEU A 445 -32.28 -43.86 -2.60
N THR A 446 -32.61 -44.55 -3.69
CA THR A 446 -33.59 -44.16 -4.70
C THR A 446 -35.00 -44.61 -4.28
N GLY A 447 -35.98 -43.71 -4.39
CA GLY A 447 -37.42 -43.92 -4.13
C GLY A 447 -37.91 -42.87 -3.11
N ASP A 448 -38.74 -41.87 -3.39
CA ASP A 448 -39.82 -41.73 -4.37
C ASP A 448 -39.85 -40.30 -4.94
N ARG A 449 -40.06 -40.17 -6.25
CA ARG A 449 -40.54 -38.91 -6.85
C ARG A 449 -41.79 -39.19 -7.69
N GLN A 450 -42.94 -39.01 -7.07
CA GLN A 450 -44.27 -38.76 -7.64
C GLN A 450 -45.03 -38.03 -6.51
N SER A 451 -45.81 -36.96 -6.64
CA SER A 451 -46.26 -36.07 -7.74
C SER A 451 -46.92 -34.85 -7.06
N ALA A 452 -46.86 -33.68 -7.69
CA ALA A 452 -47.83 -32.56 -7.69
C ALA A 452 -48.36 -31.88 -6.39
N ASP A 453 -48.60 -30.56 -6.54
CA ASP A 453 -49.48 -29.66 -5.77
C ASP A 453 -49.07 -29.29 -4.32
N ALA A 454 -49.19 -28.07 -3.81
CA ALA A 454 -49.68 -26.78 -4.29
C ALA A 454 -49.13 -25.68 -3.35
N ASP A 455 -48.94 -24.47 -3.88
CA ASP A 455 -48.87 -23.24 -3.08
C ASP A 455 -50.25 -22.92 -2.50
N PRO A 456 -50.34 -22.57 -1.19
CA PRO A 456 -51.15 -21.40 -0.86
C PRO A 456 -50.50 -20.53 0.22
N GLY A 457 -50.33 -19.25 -0.10
CA GLY A 457 -49.83 -18.23 0.82
C GLY A 457 -50.74 -17.93 2.02
N ILE A 458 -50.12 -17.39 3.08
CA ILE A 458 -50.80 -16.75 4.21
C ILE A 458 -50.03 -15.51 4.68
N ARG A 459 -50.63 -14.35 4.34
CA ARG A 459 -50.87 -13.10 5.11
C ARG A 459 -49.96 -12.73 6.29
N GLN A 460 -49.38 -11.53 6.20
CA GLN A 460 -48.88 -10.76 7.36
C GLN A 460 -50.03 -10.00 8.06
N PRO A 461 -50.03 -9.88 9.40
CA PRO A 461 -50.98 -9.04 10.11
C PRO A 461 -50.41 -7.63 10.43
N ILE A 462 -51.23 -6.61 10.16
CA ILE A 462 -51.10 -5.23 10.67
C ILE A 462 -51.87 -5.16 12.01
N PRO A 463 -51.40 -4.39 12.99
CA PRO A 463 -52.35 -3.59 13.76
C PRO A 463 -51.97 -2.10 13.86
N SER A 464 -52.95 -1.27 13.48
CA SER A 464 -53.29 0.08 13.95
C SER A 464 -53.34 0.17 15.48
N GLU A 465 -53.13 1.30 16.16
CA GLU A 465 -53.53 2.70 15.90
C GLU A 465 -52.42 3.71 16.25
#